data_AF-A0A2V5I2X3-F1
#
_entry.id   AF-A0A2V5I2X3-F1
#
_cell.length_a   1.000
_cell.length_b   1.000
_cell.length_c   1.000
_cell.angle_alpha   90.00
_cell.angle_beta   90.00
_cell.angle_gamma   90.00
#
_symmetry.space_group_name_H-M   'P 1'
#
loop_
_entity.id
_entity.type
_entity.pdbx_description
1 polymer ?
#
loop_
_entity_poly.entity_id
_entity_poly.type
_entity_poly.pdbx_seq_one_letter_code
_entity_poly.pdbx_strand_id
1 'polypeptide(L)'
;SPAVSMLHLELYYHFTTTVFDSLAQRHEGSATSLETIIQASLSTPYLMHELLALAALHLSLVRPSQGTYYHTQATQLQCQAIALFRAREEDLNAATSLPTFLFSAILGTHVLCETLRFCTEGPSLATFLARFVQYTALHRGVRAVAGRTWDTLRQSAIAASWRVAESTPGVALGAVQQALLARIQAAKLGAVITDHYRLAIQCLPFSGDSSEPVASLTPQASCSRIIAWPVHVPQEYLAYLGQGRPEALVILAHYAVLLHQHRGFWVFGDAGAGLVVAIAEHLGTEWEGWLAWPQASILES
;
A
#
# COMPACT_ATOMS: atom_id res chain seq x y z
N SER A 1 5.38 38.90 -13.66
CA SER A 1 4.90 38.02 -12.57
C SER A 1 4.88 36.59 -13.06
N PRO A 2 5.20 35.59 -12.23
CA PRO A 2 5.05 34.19 -12.63
C PRO A 2 3.58 33.90 -12.93
N ALA A 3 3.30 33.18 -14.02
CA ALA A 3 1.94 32.77 -14.38
C ALA A 3 1.44 31.68 -13.42
N VAL A 4 0.17 31.75 -13.03
CA VAL A 4 -0.47 30.75 -12.17
C VAL A 4 -0.78 29.50 -12.99
N SER A 5 -0.36 28.33 -12.50
CA SER A 5 -0.70 27.04 -13.13
C SER A 5 -2.12 26.61 -12.73
N MET A 6 -3.06 26.71 -13.67
CA MET A 6 -4.44 26.27 -13.45
C MET A 6 -4.55 24.77 -13.19
N LEU A 7 -3.70 23.97 -13.84
CA LEU A 7 -3.63 22.53 -13.58
C LEU A 7 -3.25 22.25 -12.12
N HIS A 8 -2.21 22.89 -11.59
CA HIS A 8 -1.79 22.63 -10.21
C HIS A 8 -2.86 23.07 -9.20
N LEU A 9 -3.58 24.17 -9.47
CA LEU A 9 -4.71 24.58 -8.63
C LEU A 9 -5.86 23.57 -8.65
N GLU A 10 -6.19 23.02 -9.82
CA GLU A 10 -7.19 21.96 -9.95
C GLU A 10 -6.78 20.71 -9.18
N LEU A 11 -5.55 20.24 -9.37
CA LEU A 11 -5.01 19.06 -8.68
C LEU A 11 -4.98 19.26 -7.16
N TYR A 12 -4.57 20.43 -6.70
CA TYR A 12 -4.57 20.80 -5.29
C TYR A 12 -5.99 20.79 -4.71
N TYR A 13 -6.93 21.43 -5.39
CA TYR A 13 -8.34 21.46 -5.00
C TYR A 13 -8.91 20.04 -4.94
N HIS A 14 -8.68 19.22 -5.98
CA HIS A 14 -9.12 17.83 -6.04
C HIS A 14 -8.53 16.98 -4.90
N PHE A 15 -7.25 17.19 -4.56
CA PHE A 15 -6.65 16.51 -3.41
C PHE A 15 -7.38 16.86 -2.11
N THR A 16 -7.54 18.15 -1.84
CA THR A 16 -8.10 18.65 -0.57
C THR A 16 -9.57 18.31 -0.36
N THR A 17 -10.34 18.12 -1.44
CA THR A 17 -11.80 17.91 -1.38
C THR A 17 -12.23 16.47 -1.64
N THR A 18 -11.38 15.65 -2.27
CA THR A 18 -11.75 14.29 -2.68
C THR A 18 -10.72 13.25 -2.24
N VAL A 19 -9.46 13.41 -2.66
CA VAL A 19 -8.44 12.35 -2.43
C VAL A 19 -8.15 12.19 -0.95
N PHE A 20 -7.94 13.29 -0.22
CA PHE A 20 -7.66 13.25 1.21
C PHE A 20 -8.78 12.52 1.97
N ASP A 21 -10.05 12.87 1.73
CA ASP A 21 -11.18 12.23 2.39
C ASP A 21 -11.34 10.74 2.04
N SER A 22 -10.96 10.35 0.82
CA SER A 22 -10.97 8.93 0.42
C SER A 22 -9.91 8.10 1.16
N LEU A 23 -8.79 8.71 1.54
CA LEU A 23 -7.65 8.05 2.19
C LEU A 23 -7.66 8.18 3.72
N ALA A 24 -8.22 9.28 4.23
CA ALA A 24 -8.16 9.61 5.65
C ALA A 24 -9.13 8.75 6.46
N GLN A 25 -8.61 8.18 7.56
CA GLN A 25 -9.43 7.61 8.61
C GLN A 25 -10.03 8.75 9.43
N ARG A 26 -11.31 9.06 9.21
CA ARG A 26 -12.04 10.05 10.03
C ARG A 26 -12.48 9.38 11.33
N HIS A 27 -11.59 9.31 12.30
CA HIS A 27 -11.92 8.99 13.70
C HIS A 27 -11.77 10.24 14.57
N GLU A 28 -12.57 10.37 15.63
CA GLU A 28 -12.33 11.37 16.68
C GLU A 28 -10.94 11.10 17.29
N GLY A 29 -10.01 12.05 17.15
CA GLY A 29 -8.59 11.87 17.48
C GLY A 29 -7.68 11.53 16.29
N SER A 30 -8.23 11.53 15.07
CA SER A 30 -7.42 11.52 13.84
C SER A 30 -6.49 12.74 13.80
N ALA A 31 -5.37 12.52 13.16
CA ALA A 31 -4.12 12.72 13.85
C ALA A 31 -3.15 13.54 12.99
N THR A 32 -3.37 13.48 11.67
CA THR A 32 -2.91 14.48 10.71
C THR A 32 -4.15 15.13 10.13
N SER A 33 -4.38 16.41 10.47
CA SER A 33 -5.40 17.19 9.78
C SER A 33 -4.96 17.45 8.34
N LEU A 34 -5.92 17.61 7.42
CA LEU A 34 -5.66 18.11 6.07
C LEU A 34 -4.81 19.39 6.13
N GLU A 35 -5.13 20.29 7.06
CA GLU A 35 -4.37 21.51 7.32
C GLU A 35 -2.88 21.24 7.59
N THR A 36 -2.55 20.25 8.42
CA THR A 36 -1.14 19.89 8.70
C THR A 36 -0.42 19.43 7.44
N ILE A 37 -1.06 18.59 6.62
CA ILE A 37 -0.47 18.11 5.35
C ILE A 37 -0.25 19.27 4.40
N ILE A 38 -1.22 20.17 4.29
CA ILE A 38 -1.14 21.35 3.43
C ILE A 38 -0.04 22.31 3.88
N GLN A 39 0.05 22.62 5.18
CA GLN A 39 1.09 23.51 5.69
C GLN A 39 2.50 22.92 5.45
N ALA A 40 2.65 21.61 5.67
CA ALA A 40 3.89 20.90 5.37
C ALA A 40 4.22 20.93 3.87
N SER A 41 3.24 20.73 2.99
CA SER A 41 3.45 20.69 1.54
C SER A 41 3.78 22.07 0.96
N LEU A 42 3.17 23.14 1.45
CA LEU A 42 3.46 24.52 1.02
C LEU A 42 4.92 24.93 1.28
N SER A 43 5.53 24.39 2.33
CA SER A 43 6.93 24.66 2.68
C SER A 43 7.92 23.64 2.11
N THR A 44 7.43 22.56 1.47
CA THR A 44 8.24 21.41 1.06
C THR A 44 7.95 21.02 -0.39
N PRO A 45 8.75 21.48 -1.37
CA PRO A 45 8.46 21.30 -2.79
C PRO A 45 8.23 19.84 -3.21
N TYR A 46 9.08 18.91 -2.79
CA TYR A 46 8.92 17.50 -3.17
C TYR A 46 7.59 16.91 -2.68
N LEU A 47 7.12 17.31 -1.49
CA LEU A 47 5.86 16.85 -0.92
C LEU A 47 4.67 17.42 -1.70
N MET A 48 4.73 18.70 -2.08
CA MET A 48 3.68 19.31 -2.91
C MET A 48 3.57 18.60 -4.26
N HIS A 49 4.68 18.34 -4.94
CA HIS A 49 4.66 17.66 -6.24
C HIS A 49 4.02 16.27 -6.13
N GLU A 50 4.36 15.50 -5.10
CA GLU A 50 3.78 14.17 -4.91
C GLU A 50 2.29 14.20 -4.56
N LEU A 51 1.86 15.18 -3.76
CA LEU A 51 0.45 15.41 -3.46
C LEU A 51 -0.36 15.69 -4.74
N LEU A 52 0.15 16.57 -5.60
CA LEU A 52 -0.47 16.86 -6.90
C LEU A 52 -0.42 15.65 -7.83
N ALA A 53 0.68 14.88 -7.80
CA ALA A 53 0.84 13.66 -8.59
C ALA A 53 -0.23 12.62 -8.25
N LEU A 54 -0.47 12.39 -6.95
CA LEU A 54 -1.52 11.47 -6.49
C LEU A 54 -2.92 11.95 -6.88
N ALA A 55 -3.16 13.26 -6.83
CA ALA A 55 -4.42 13.85 -7.30
C ALA A 55 -4.65 13.64 -8.80
N ALA A 56 -3.60 13.84 -9.60
CA ALA A 56 -3.63 13.57 -11.03
C ALA A 56 -3.87 12.08 -11.31
N LEU A 57 -3.21 11.18 -10.56
CA LEU A 57 -3.45 9.74 -10.70
C LEU A 57 -4.91 9.38 -10.42
N HIS A 58 -5.49 9.91 -9.33
CA HIS A 58 -6.91 9.70 -9.05
C HIS A 58 -7.80 10.23 -10.18
N LEU A 59 -7.56 11.44 -10.67
CA LEU A 59 -8.31 12.01 -11.80
C LEU A 59 -8.21 11.17 -13.08
N SER A 60 -7.06 10.54 -13.31
CA SER A 60 -6.90 9.64 -14.46
C SER A 60 -7.86 8.45 -14.44
N LEU A 61 -8.23 7.99 -13.23
CA LEU A 61 -9.13 6.87 -13.02
C LEU A 61 -10.60 7.30 -13.07
N VAL A 62 -10.94 8.46 -12.48
CA VAL A 62 -12.34 8.91 -12.36
C VAL A 62 -12.81 9.79 -13.52
N ARG A 63 -11.91 10.24 -14.41
CA ARG A 63 -12.24 10.98 -15.65
C ARG A 63 -11.65 10.27 -16.87
N PRO A 64 -12.23 9.14 -17.32
CA PRO A 64 -11.64 8.31 -18.38
C PRO A 64 -11.38 9.05 -19.71
N SER A 65 -12.22 10.04 -20.07
CA SER A 65 -12.03 10.85 -21.28
C SER A 65 -10.73 11.68 -21.27
N GLN A 66 -10.21 11.98 -20.08
CA GLN A 66 -8.94 12.70 -19.86
C GLN A 66 -7.91 11.79 -19.16
N GLY A 67 -8.15 10.48 -19.13
CA GLY A 67 -7.36 9.51 -18.35
C GLY A 67 -5.87 9.58 -18.68
N THR A 68 -5.53 9.44 -19.96
CA THR A 68 -4.14 9.51 -20.45
C THR A 68 -3.45 10.84 -20.11
N TYR A 69 -4.19 11.95 -20.18
CA TYR A 69 -3.67 13.27 -19.85
C TYR A 69 -3.27 13.35 -18.37
N TYR A 70 -4.18 13.03 -17.45
CA TYR A 70 -3.88 13.10 -16.03
C TYR A 70 -2.88 12.03 -15.58
N HIS A 71 -2.88 10.84 -16.19
CA HIS A 71 -1.88 9.82 -15.91
C HIS A 71 -0.47 10.33 -16.29
N THR A 72 -0.33 10.98 -17.46
CA THR A 72 0.93 11.62 -17.85
C THR A 72 1.36 12.71 -16.85
N GLN A 73 0.42 13.53 -16.38
CA GLN A 73 0.71 14.54 -15.37
C GLN A 73 1.14 13.92 -14.04
N ALA A 74 0.50 12.83 -13.62
CA ALA A 74 0.87 12.09 -12.40
C ALA A 74 2.32 11.60 -12.48
N THR A 75 2.71 10.95 -13.58
CA THR A 75 4.08 10.48 -13.78
C THR A 75 5.10 11.62 -13.80
N GLN A 76 4.79 12.74 -14.49
CA GLN A 76 5.70 13.89 -14.56
C GLN A 76 5.92 14.52 -13.17
N LEU A 77 4.85 14.76 -12.42
CA LEU A 77 4.90 15.34 -11.08
C LEU A 77 5.62 14.42 -10.09
N GLN A 78 5.37 13.10 -10.14
CA GLN A 78 6.05 12.12 -9.30
C GLN A 78 7.57 12.08 -9.58
N CYS A 79 7.97 12.06 -10.85
CA CYS A 79 9.37 12.13 -11.24
C CYS A 79 10.06 13.40 -10.70
N GLN A 80 9.39 14.55 -10.78
CA GLN A 80 9.89 15.80 -10.21
C GLN A 80 9.98 15.73 -8.68
N ALA A 81 8.97 15.17 -8.02
CA ALA A 81 8.95 14.99 -6.58
C ALA A 81 10.14 14.13 -6.09
N ILE A 82 10.40 13.00 -6.76
CA ILE A 82 11.54 12.12 -6.47
C ILE A 82 12.88 12.83 -6.73
N ALA A 83 12.99 13.57 -7.83
CA ALA A 83 14.21 14.32 -8.14
C ALA A 83 14.52 15.38 -7.06
N LEU A 84 13.50 16.16 -6.66
CA LEU A 84 13.61 17.15 -5.59
C LEU A 84 13.95 16.50 -4.24
N PHE A 85 13.33 15.36 -3.92
CA PHE A 85 13.61 14.62 -2.70
C PHE A 85 15.05 14.10 -2.66
N ARG A 86 15.58 13.61 -3.78
CA ARG A 86 16.97 13.12 -3.89
C ARG A 86 18.00 14.24 -3.86
N ALA A 87 17.65 15.42 -4.34
CA ALA A 87 18.53 16.59 -4.41
C ALA A 87 18.62 17.37 -3.09
N ARG A 88 17.86 16.97 -2.05
CA ARG A 88 17.92 17.67 -0.75
C ARG A 88 19.30 17.49 -0.11
N GLU A 89 19.85 18.58 0.39
CA GLU A 89 21.12 18.58 1.13
C GLU A 89 20.90 18.44 2.66
N GLU A 90 19.65 18.57 3.12
CA GLU A 90 19.32 18.58 4.54
C GLU A 90 19.38 17.17 5.16
N ASP A 91 20.17 17.05 6.22
CA ASP A 91 20.15 15.89 7.11
C ASP A 91 18.77 15.76 7.77
N LEU A 92 18.30 14.52 7.91
CA LEU A 92 17.04 14.26 8.58
C LEU A 92 17.09 14.65 10.06
N ASN A 93 16.27 15.63 10.40
CA ASN A 93 16.06 16.11 11.75
C ASN A 93 14.57 16.13 12.10
N ALA A 94 14.22 16.57 13.31
CA ALA A 94 12.84 16.61 13.77
C ALA A 94 11.91 17.45 12.87
N ALA A 95 12.39 18.56 12.32
CA ALA A 95 11.60 19.45 11.46
C ALA A 95 11.35 18.87 10.06
N THR A 96 12.31 18.13 9.49
CA THR A 96 12.20 17.51 8.15
C THR A 96 11.53 16.13 8.17
N SER A 97 11.31 15.57 9.36
CA SER A 97 10.78 14.21 9.56
C SER A 97 9.34 14.05 9.07
N LEU A 98 8.47 15.02 9.39
CA LEU A 98 7.07 14.99 9.02
C LEU A 98 6.87 15.10 7.49
N PRO A 99 7.44 16.09 6.77
CA PRO A 99 7.29 16.15 5.32
C PRO A 99 7.88 14.94 4.60
N THR A 100 9.02 14.40 5.08
CA THR A 100 9.61 13.17 4.55
C THR A 100 8.69 11.97 4.73
N PHE A 101 8.07 11.84 5.90
CA PHE A 101 7.10 10.79 6.18
C PHE A 101 5.88 10.90 5.26
N LEU A 102 5.27 12.08 5.19
CA LEU A 102 4.08 12.32 4.36
C LEU A 102 4.37 12.04 2.88
N PHE A 103 5.50 12.52 2.37
CA PHE A 103 5.92 12.27 0.99
C PHE A 103 5.96 10.77 0.70
N SER A 104 6.42 9.97 1.65
CA SER A 104 6.65 8.55 1.45
C SER A 104 5.40 7.71 1.55
N ALA A 105 4.48 8.11 2.42
CA ALA A 105 3.15 7.51 2.50
C ALA A 105 2.33 7.80 1.22
N ILE A 106 2.38 9.06 0.73
CA ILE A 106 1.68 9.48 -0.49
C ILE A 106 2.31 8.79 -1.71
N LEU A 107 3.64 8.82 -1.84
CA LEU A 107 4.37 8.12 -2.90
C LEU A 107 4.14 6.60 -2.87
N GLY A 108 4.06 6.03 -1.67
CA GLY A 108 3.72 4.62 -1.51
C GLY A 108 2.34 4.29 -2.06
N THR A 109 1.35 5.10 -1.71
CA THR A 109 -0.02 4.94 -2.21
C THR A 109 -0.08 5.12 -3.73
N HIS A 110 0.66 6.10 -4.27
CA HIS A 110 0.82 6.32 -5.70
C HIS A 110 1.34 5.06 -6.41
N VAL A 111 2.52 4.58 -6.02
CA VAL A 111 3.18 3.46 -6.69
C VAL A 111 2.37 2.17 -6.54
N LEU A 112 1.71 1.94 -5.40
CA LEU A 112 0.81 0.80 -5.23
C LEU A 112 -0.36 0.90 -6.20
N CYS A 113 -1.01 2.06 -6.29
CA CYS A 113 -2.10 2.28 -7.25
C CYS A 113 -1.62 2.05 -8.69
N GLU A 114 -0.46 2.60 -9.09
CA GLU A 114 0.10 2.35 -10.42
C GLU A 114 0.36 0.86 -10.69
N THR A 115 0.91 0.16 -9.71
CA THR A 115 1.21 -1.28 -9.79
C THR A 115 -0.07 -2.10 -9.94
N LEU A 116 -1.12 -1.77 -9.19
CA LEU A 116 -2.38 -2.50 -9.23
C LEU A 116 -3.23 -2.16 -10.45
N ARG A 117 -3.27 -0.89 -10.87
CA ARG A 117 -4.23 -0.40 -11.87
C ARG A 117 -3.70 -0.45 -13.30
N PHE A 118 -2.39 -0.32 -13.50
CA PHE A 118 -1.79 -0.16 -14.82
C PHE A 118 -0.77 -1.25 -15.19
N CYS A 119 -0.46 -2.15 -14.26
CA CYS A 119 0.43 -3.30 -14.54
C CYS A 119 -0.33 -4.62 -14.69
N THR A 120 -1.66 -4.62 -14.65
CA THR A 120 -2.49 -5.82 -14.87
C THR A 120 -2.90 -5.99 -16.33
N GLU A 121 -2.82 -4.93 -17.14
CA GLU A 121 -3.13 -4.96 -18.57
C GLU A 121 -1.84 -5.22 -19.39
N GLY A 122 -1.46 -6.49 -19.51
CA GLY A 122 -0.49 -6.92 -20.53
C GLY A 122 0.97 -7.22 -20.14
N PRO A 123 1.47 -7.05 -18.90
CA PRO A 123 2.77 -7.59 -18.55
C PRO A 123 2.64 -8.88 -17.71
N SER A 124 3.55 -9.83 -17.93
CA SER A 124 3.60 -11.11 -17.19
C SER A 124 3.62 -10.89 -15.66
N LEU A 125 3.15 -11.87 -14.87
CA LEU A 125 3.23 -11.87 -13.41
C LEU A 125 4.61 -11.42 -12.89
N ALA A 126 5.69 -11.78 -13.58
CA ALA A 126 7.05 -11.36 -13.25
C ALA A 126 7.24 -9.82 -13.21
N THR A 127 6.64 -9.09 -14.15
CA THR A 127 6.71 -7.62 -14.19
C THR A 127 5.94 -6.99 -13.03
N PHE A 128 4.77 -7.55 -12.72
CA PHE A 128 4.01 -7.14 -11.53
C PHE A 128 4.83 -7.35 -10.26
N LEU A 129 5.41 -8.54 -10.07
CA LEU A 129 6.23 -8.86 -8.91
C LEU A 129 7.45 -7.94 -8.80
N ALA A 130 8.12 -7.65 -9.92
CA ALA A 130 9.25 -6.72 -9.93
C ALA A 130 8.86 -5.32 -9.45
N ARG A 131 7.73 -4.78 -9.94
CA ARG A 131 7.23 -3.46 -9.50
C ARG A 131 6.74 -3.47 -8.06
N PHE A 132 6.06 -4.54 -7.64
CA PHE A 132 5.57 -4.71 -6.28
C PHE A 132 6.72 -4.80 -5.25
N VAL A 133 7.80 -5.50 -5.60
CA VAL A 133 9.01 -5.55 -4.75
C VAL A 133 9.77 -4.21 -4.77
N GLN A 134 9.83 -3.51 -5.90
CA GLN A 134 10.44 -2.16 -5.96
C GLN A 134 9.67 -1.13 -5.13
N TYR A 135 8.34 -1.17 -5.18
CA TYR A 135 7.43 -0.36 -4.37
C TYR A 135 7.74 -0.50 -2.86
N THR A 136 7.85 -1.74 -2.39
CA THR A 136 8.10 -2.02 -0.97
C THR A 136 9.49 -1.58 -0.53
N ALA A 137 10.50 -1.74 -1.39
CA ALA A 137 11.85 -1.25 -1.15
C ALA A 137 11.89 0.30 -1.02
N LEU A 138 11.15 1.02 -1.85
CA LEU A 138 11.07 2.49 -1.80
C LEU A 138 10.50 2.98 -0.47
N HIS A 139 9.38 2.40 -0.02
CA HIS A 139 8.74 2.78 1.24
C HIS A 139 9.62 2.46 2.46
N ARG A 140 10.37 1.35 2.41
CA ARG A 140 11.31 0.97 3.48
C ARG A 140 12.58 1.80 3.48
N GLY A 141 13.08 2.19 2.32
CA GLY A 141 14.22 3.10 2.20
C GLY A 141 13.92 4.41 2.94
N VAL A 142 12.71 4.96 2.78
CA VAL A 142 12.32 6.15 3.53
C VAL A 142 12.18 5.84 5.03
N ARG A 143 11.58 4.71 5.43
CA ARG A 143 11.50 4.35 6.86
C ARG A 143 12.90 4.21 7.51
N ALA A 144 13.84 3.58 6.82
CA ALA A 144 15.22 3.43 7.28
C ALA A 144 15.93 4.78 7.41
N VAL A 145 15.71 5.66 6.42
CA VAL A 145 16.24 7.02 6.40
C VAL A 145 15.59 7.85 7.54
N ALA A 146 14.29 7.69 7.81
CA ALA A 146 13.56 8.33 8.91
C ALA A 146 14.07 7.96 10.33
N GLY A 147 14.82 6.85 10.47
CA GLY A 147 15.69 6.57 11.62
C GLY A 147 15.02 6.71 13.00
N ARG A 148 15.75 7.28 13.98
CA ARG A 148 15.33 7.50 15.38
C ARG A 148 14.09 8.39 15.52
N THR A 149 13.78 9.18 14.50
CA THR A 149 12.56 10.00 14.41
C THR A 149 11.31 9.17 14.11
N TRP A 150 11.49 7.93 13.60
CA TRP A 150 10.38 6.99 13.41
C TRP A 150 9.66 6.69 14.71
N ASP A 151 10.37 6.51 15.84
CA ASP A 151 9.72 6.26 17.14
C ASP A 151 8.95 7.48 17.66
N THR A 152 9.41 8.69 17.30
CA THR A 152 8.72 9.95 17.63
C THR A 152 7.50 10.16 16.74
N LEU A 153 7.60 9.85 15.43
CA LEU A 153 6.48 9.82 14.50
C LEU A 153 5.49 8.70 14.84
N ARG A 154 5.96 7.55 15.35
CA ARG A 154 5.20 6.42 15.87
C ARG A 154 4.39 6.79 17.11
N GLN A 155 4.85 7.78 17.87
CA GLN A 155 4.14 8.39 19.00
C GLN A 155 3.31 9.60 18.60
N SER A 156 3.60 10.20 17.45
CA SER A 156 2.77 11.25 16.87
C SER A 156 1.41 10.70 16.46
N ALA A 157 0.44 11.59 16.50
CA ALA A 157 -0.93 11.33 16.12
C ALA A 157 -0.96 10.57 14.76
N ILE A 158 -0.16 10.97 13.78
CA ILE A 158 -0.07 10.43 12.40
C ILE A 158 0.17 8.91 12.32
N ALA A 159 0.80 8.32 13.35
CA ALA A 159 1.00 6.88 13.41
C ALA A 159 -0.25 6.11 13.83
N ALA A 160 -1.32 6.75 14.33
CA ALA A 160 -2.56 6.07 14.73
C ALA A 160 -3.20 5.32 13.55
N SER A 161 -3.18 5.90 12.34
CA SER A 161 -3.65 5.26 11.10
C SER A 161 -2.79 4.07 10.66
N TRP A 162 -1.54 4.00 11.14
CA TRP A 162 -0.57 2.93 10.86
C TRP A 162 -0.44 1.91 12.03
N ARG A 163 -0.78 2.31 13.26
CA ARG A 163 -0.75 1.50 14.49
C ARG A 163 -1.76 0.36 14.47
N VAL A 164 -2.75 0.42 13.58
CA VAL A 164 -3.70 -0.67 13.35
C VAL A 164 -3.02 -1.89 12.69
N ALA A 165 -1.80 -1.74 12.15
CA ALA A 165 -1.03 -2.82 11.52
C ALA A 165 0.09 -3.41 12.41
N GLU A 166 0.42 -2.80 13.55
CA GLU A 166 1.28 -3.46 14.53
C GLU A 166 0.42 -4.47 15.28
N SER A 167 0.54 -5.74 14.91
CA SER A 167 -0.02 -6.87 15.64
C SER A 167 0.29 -6.69 17.12
N THR A 168 -0.73 -6.36 17.92
CA THR A 168 -0.64 -6.51 19.36
C THR A 168 -0.28 -7.98 19.63
N PRO A 169 0.85 -8.26 20.30
CA PRO A 169 1.20 -9.63 20.64
C PRO A 169 0.05 -10.25 21.44
N GLY A 170 -0.65 -11.22 20.86
CA GLY A 170 -1.81 -11.86 21.49
C GLY A 170 -3.14 -11.80 20.74
N VAL A 171 -3.25 -11.08 19.62
CA VAL A 171 -4.46 -11.19 18.76
C VAL A 171 -4.47 -12.56 18.09
N ALA A 172 -5.52 -13.34 18.34
CA ALA A 172 -5.70 -14.65 17.72
C ALA A 172 -5.79 -14.50 16.20
N LEU A 173 -5.04 -15.33 15.46
CA LEU A 173 -5.13 -15.38 14.00
C LEU A 173 -6.55 -15.77 13.58
N GLY A 174 -7.09 -15.14 12.54
CA GLY A 174 -8.36 -15.58 11.96
C GLY A 174 -8.25 -16.98 11.33
N ALA A 175 -9.38 -17.66 11.13
CA ALA A 175 -9.40 -19.03 10.60
C ALA A 175 -8.61 -19.19 9.28
N VAL A 176 -8.73 -18.21 8.36
CA VAL A 176 -8.01 -18.20 7.08
C VAL A 176 -6.49 -18.15 7.28
N GLN A 177 -6.01 -17.26 8.17
CA GLN A 177 -4.57 -17.13 8.47
C GLN A 177 -4.02 -18.39 9.16
N GLN A 178 -4.80 -18.98 10.07
CA GLN A 178 -4.43 -20.24 10.74
C GLN A 178 -4.32 -21.39 9.74
N ALA A 179 -5.29 -21.54 8.85
CA ALA A 179 -5.28 -22.58 7.82
C ALA A 179 -4.08 -22.43 6.87
N LEU A 180 -3.79 -21.22 6.40
CA LEU A 180 -2.62 -20.94 5.56
C LEU A 180 -1.31 -21.23 6.30
N LEU A 181 -1.19 -20.78 7.56
CA LEU A 181 0.01 -21.02 8.38
C LEU A 181 0.24 -22.52 8.62
N ALA A 182 -0.81 -23.29 8.91
CA ALA A 182 -0.71 -24.74 9.10
C ALA A 182 -0.18 -25.44 7.84
N ARG A 183 -0.63 -25.02 6.64
CA ARG A 183 -0.11 -25.53 5.36
C ARG A 183 1.38 -25.20 5.18
N ILE A 184 1.79 -23.96 5.45
CA ILE A 184 3.19 -23.53 5.38
C ILE A 184 4.08 -24.34 6.34
N GLN A 185 3.61 -24.63 7.55
CA GLN A 185 4.34 -25.46 8.50
C GLN A 185 4.45 -26.91 8.03
N ALA A 186 3.37 -27.48 7.48
CA ALA A 186 3.34 -28.83 6.94
C ALA A 186 4.28 -29.02 5.73
N ALA A 187 4.55 -27.97 4.97
CA ALA A 187 5.47 -28.00 3.82
C ALA A 187 6.95 -28.16 4.19
N LYS A 188 7.32 -28.07 5.49
CA LYS A 188 8.69 -28.34 6.00
C LYS A 188 9.81 -27.60 5.25
N LEU A 189 9.59 -26.31 4.98
CA LEU A 189 10.49 -25.44 4.19
C LEU A 189 11.79 -25.02 4.90
N GLY A 190 12.02 -25.50 6.12
CA GLY A 190 13.08 -25.07 7.02
C GLY A 190 12.63 -23.91 7.94
N ALA A 191 13.14 -23.92 9.18
CA ALA A 191 12.66 -23.04 10.25
C ALA A 191 12.72 -21.55 9.88
N VAL A 192 13.78 -21.11 9.21
CA VAL A 192 13.99 -19.70 8.83
C VAL A 192 12.95 -19.23 7.80
N ILE A 193 12.73 -19.99 6.72
CA ILE A 193 11.77 -19.62 5.68
C ILE A 193 10.35 -19.66 6.24
N THR A 194 10.02 -20.71 7.02
CA THR A 194 8.72 -20.83 7.68
C THR A 194 8.45 -19.64 8.61
N ASP A 195 9.45 -19.13 9.31
CA ASP A 195 9.29 -17.96 10.18
C ASP A 195 9.01 -16.67 9.39
N HIS A 196 9.74 -16.43 8.29
CA HIS A 196 9.48 -15.28 7.42
C HIS A 196 8.05 -15.31 6.82
N TYR A 197 7.58 -16.49 6.40
CA TYR A 197 6.22 -16.68 5.91
C TYR A 197 5.18 -16.51 7.01
N ARG A 198 5.44 -17.03 8.22
CA ARG A 198 4.58 -16.82 9.39
C ARG A 198 4.38 -15.34 9.68
N LEU A 199 5.46 -14.56 9.69
CA LEU A 199 5.39 -13.12 9.91
C LEU A 199 4.57 -12.42 8.80
N ALA A 200 4.78 -12.77 7.53
CA ALA A 200 4.02 -12.20 6.42
C ALA A 200 2.50 -12.50 6.54
N ILE A 201 2.14 -13.73 6.93
CA ILE A 201 0.75 -14.16 7.12
C ILE A 201 0.10 -13.47 8.32
N GLN A 202 0.81 -13.34 9.44
CA GLN A 202 0.32 -12.66 10.64
C GLN A 202 0.01 -11.19 10.41
N CYS A 203 0.76 -10.53 9.52
CA CYS A 203 0.51 -9.14 9.15
C CYS A 203 -0.72 -8.97 8.23
N LEU A 204 -1.22 -10.03 7.57
CA LEU A 204 -2.38 -9.89 6.66
C LEU A 204 -3.57 -9.31 7.43
N PRO A 205 -4.17 -8.21 6.94
CA PRO A 205 -5.23 -7.51 7.67
C PRO A 205 -6.60 -8.15 7.47
N PHE A 206 -6.67 -9.48 7.57
CA PHE A 206 -7.95 -10.15 7.71
C PHE A 206 -8.62 -9.70 9.01
N SER A 207 -9.92 -9.47 8.96
CA SER A 207 -10.75 -9.36 10.15
C SER A 207 -10.58 -10.68 10.90
N GLY A 208 -9.80 -10.70 11.98
CA GLY A 208 -9.76 -11.87 12.84
C GLY A 208 -11.16 -12.12 13.39
N ASP A 209 -11.48 -13.37 13.71
CA ASP A 209 -12.62 -13.72 14.59
C ASP A 209 -12.42 -13.20 16.03
N SER A 210 -11.56 -12.19 16.21
CA SER A 210 -11.40 -11.50 17.47
C SER A 210 -12.74 -10.91 17.86
N SER A 211 -13.20 -11.29 19.04
CA SER A 211 -14.32 -10.77 19.81
C SER A 211 -14.15 -9.28 20.18
N GLU A 212 -13.66 -8.45 19.27
CA GLU A 212 -14.03 -7.04 19.24
C GLU A 212 -15.25 -6.92 18.32
N PRO A 213 -16.30 -6.18 18.73
CA PRO A 213 -17.49 -6.09 17.93
C PRO A 213 -17.13 -5.57 16.53
N VAL A 214 -17.54 -6.35 15.52
CA VAL A 214 -17.49 -6.10 14.06
C VAL A 214 -18.04 -4.72 13.65
N ALA A 215 -18.57 -3.95 14.60
CA ALA A 215 -19.13 -2.61 14.46
C ALA A 215 -18.11 -1.45 14.39
N SER A 216 -16.78 -1.64 14.46
CA SER A 216 -15.87 -0.53 14.84
C SER A 216 -14.78 -0.10 13.84
N LEU A 217 -14.56 -0.79 12.71
CA LEU A 217 -13.61 -0.32 11.69
C LEU A 217 -14.32 0.29 10.48
N THR A 218 -13.96 1.52 10.14
CA THR A 218 -14.43 2.19 8.92
C THR A 218 -13.84 1.48 7.68
N PRO A 219 -14.53 1.47 6.53
CA PRO A 219 -13.98 0.94 5.28
C PRO A 219 -12.59 1.51 4.93
N GLN A 220 -12.35 2.78 5.26
CA GLN A 220 -11.09 3.49 5.07
C GLN A 220 -9.97 2.92 5.96
N ALA A 221 -10.28 2.55 7.21
CA ALA A 221 -9.33 1.91 8.11
C ALA A 221 -8.88 0.54 7.55
N SER A 222 -9.81 -0.26 7.02
CA SER A 222 -9.47 -1.53 6.37
C SER A 222 -8.58 -1.33 5.14
N CYS A 223 -8.92 -0.38 4.26
CA CYS A 223 -8.10 -0.08 3.07
C CYS A 223 -6.69 0.40 3.44
N SER A 224 -6.56 1.22 4.48
CA SER A 224 -5.26 1.68 4.98
C SER A 224 -4.36 0.52 5.44
N ARG A 225 -4.92 -0.47 6.14
CA ARG A 225 -4.17 -1.66 6.57
C ARG A 225 -3.72 -2.50 5.39
N ILE A 226 -4.56 -2.63 4.37
CA ILE A 226 -4.24 -3.35 3.13
C ILE A 226 -3.09 -2.65 2.40
N ILE A 227 -3.15 -1.32 2.23
CA ILE A 227 -2.06 -0.52 1.64
C ILE A 227 -0.75 -0.69 2.43
N ALA A 228 -0.83 -0.78 3.76
CA ALA A 228 0.35 -0.87 4.61
C ALA A 228 1.01 -2.26 4.62
N TRP A 229 0.28 -3.35 4.35
CA TRP A 229 0.78 -4.72 4.47
C TRP A 229 2.13 -4.97 3.75
N PRO A 230 2.33 -4.58 2.47
CA PRO A 230 3.59 -4.81 1.76
C PRO A 230 4.81 -4.13 2.45
N VAL A 231 4.57 -3.04 3.18
CA VAL A 231 5.61 -2.33 3.92
C VAL A 231 6.00 -3.07 5.21
N HIS A 232 5.09 -3.89 5.78
CA HIS A 232 5.27 -4.56 7.06
C HIS A 232 5.89 -5.95 7.01
N VAL A 233 5.75 -6.68 5.90
CA VAL A 233 6.27 -8.06 5.77
C VAL A 233 7.80 -8.12 5.91
N PRO A 234 8.43 -9.28 6.20
CA PRO A 234 9.89 -9.39 6.19
C PRO A 234 10.52 -9.05 4.82
N GLN A 235 11.77 -8.57 4.79
CA GLN A 235 12.46 -8.29 3.51
C GLN A 235 12.78 -9.59 2.77
N GLU A 236 13.06 -10.64 3.54
CA GLU A 236 13.34 -12.00 3.08
C GLU A 236 12.11 -12.59 2.39
N TYR A 237 10.91 -12.33 2.90
CA TYR A 237 9.66 -12.69 2.21
C TYR A 237 9.57 -12.04 0.82
N LEU A 238 9.87 -10.74 0.71
CA LEU A 238 9.85 -10.05 -0.57
C LEU A 238 10.90 -10.59 -1.55
N ALA A 239 12.05 -11.02 -1.04
CA ALA A 239 13.07 -11.68 -1.86
C ALA A 239 12.56 -13.03 -2.41
N TYR A 240 11.89 -13.84 -1.57
CA TYR A 240 11.24 -15.07 -2.01
C TYR A 240 10.12 -14.83 -3.03
N LEU A 241 9.37 -13.75 -2.84
CA LEU A 241 8.31 -13.33 -3.75
C LEU A 241 8.88 -12.90 -5.11
N GLY A 242 9.97 -12.10 -5.11
CA GLY A 242 10.68 -11.71 -6.33
C GLY A 242 11.34 -12.87 -7.08
N GLN A 243 11.64 -13.97 -6.38
CA GLN A 243 12.11 -15.23 -6.98
C GLN A 243 10.97 -16.09 -7.56
N GLY A 244 9.70 -15.69 -7.37
CA GLY A 244 8.55 -16.46 -7.81
C GLY A 244 8.35 -17.75 -7.00
N ARG A 245 8.79 -17.81 -5.74
CA ARG A 245 8.60 -19.00 -4.92
C ARG A 245 7.11 -19.30 -4.74
N PRO A 246 6.65 -20.53 -5.00
CA PRO A 246 5.23 -20.82 -4.98
C PRO A 246 4.51 -20.48 -3.68
N GLU A 247 5.10 -20.79 -2.52
CA GLU A 247 4.45 -20.50 -1.24
C GLU A 247 4.35 -18.99 -0.97
N ALA A 248 5.35 -18.22 -1.43
CA ALA A 248 5.31 -16.77 -1.34
C ALA A 248 4.19 -16.19 -2.22
N LEU A 249 4.00 -16.76 -3.41
CA LEU A 249 2.92 -16.40 -4.33
C LEU A 249 1.54 -16.78 -3.77
N VAL A 250 1.40 -17.91 -3.07
CA VAL A 250 0.15 -18.24 -2.38
C VAL A 250 -0.19 -17.19 -1.30
N ILE A 251 0.79 -16.72 -0.53
CA ILE A 251 0.57 -15.65 0.45
C ILE A 251 0.14 -14.35 -0.27
N LEU A 252 0.77 -14.03 -1.41
CA LEU A 252 0.36 -12.89 -2.24
C LEU A 252 -1.07 -13.06 -2.79
N ALA A 253 -1.49 -14.27 -3.15
CA ALA A 253 -2.87 -14.54 -3.57
C ALA A 253 -3.88 -14.29 -2.45
N HIS A 254 -3.53 -14.57 -1.18
CA HIS A 254 -4.39 -14.23 -0.04
C HIS A 254 -4.48 -12.71 0.17
N TYR A 255 -3.37 -11.98 -0.04
CA TYR A 255 -3.41 -10.51 -0.09
C TYR A 255 -4.27 -9.99 -1.25
N ALA A 256 -4.22 -10.64 -2.41
CA ALA A 256 -5.01 -10.27 -3.58
C ALA A 256 -6.53 -10.41 -3.34
N VAL A 257 -6.97 -11.38 -2.53
CA VAL A 257 -8.37 -11.48 -2.09
C VAL A 257 -8.79 -10.25 -1.30
N LEU A 258 -7.95 -9.74 -0.39
CA LEU A 258 -8.25 -8.52 0.37
C LEU A 258 -8.43 -7.32 -0.56
N LEU A 259 -7.58 -7.19 -1.59
CA LEU A 259 -7.75 -6.16 -2.61
C LEU A 259 -9.10 -6.31 -3.32
N HIS A 260 -9.49 -7.53 -3.69
CA HIS A 260 -10.73 -7.83 -4.39
C HIS A 260 -11.98 -7.55 -3.54
N GLN A 261 -11.95 -7.90 -2.26
CA GLN A 261 -13.04 -7.61 -1.31
C GLN A 261 -13.24 -6.10 -1.13
N HIS A 262 -12.17 -5.32 -1.29
CA HIS A 262 -12.19 -3.87 -1.21
C HIS A 262 -12.09 -3.18 -2.59
N ARG A 263 -12.44 -3.86 -3.68
CA ARG A 263 -12.30 -3.35 -5.06
C ARG A 263 -13.02 -2.04 -5.37
N GLY A 264 -14.03 -1.67 -4.58
CA GLY A 264 -14.68 -0.36 -4.66
C GLY A 264 -13.78 0.82 -4.29
N PHE A 265 -12.66 0.56 -3.62
CA PHE A 265 -11.64 1.56 -3.32
C PHE A 265 -10.74 1.79 -4.53
N TRP A 266 -10.60 3.06 -4.93
CA TRP A 266 -10.01 3.47 -6.20
C TRP A 266 -8.56 3.00 -6.44
N VAL A 267 -7.79 2.78 -5.37
CA VAL A 267 -6.41 2.26 -5.45
C VAL A 267 -6.40 0.80 -5.90
N PHE A 268 -7.37 0.00 -5.46
CA PHE A 268 -7.38 -1.44 -5.68
C PHE A 268 -8.06 -1.80 -7.00
N GLY A 269 -9.30 -1.32 -7.19
CA GLY A 269 -10.13 -1.72 -8.32
C GLY A 269 -10.15 -3.25 -8.50
N ASP A 270 -10.20 -3.70 -9.76
CA ASP A 270 -10.31 -5.13 -10.08
C ASP A 270 -8.98 -5.92 -10.02
N ALA A 271 -7.89 -5.29 -9.56
CA ALA A 271 -6.56 -5.88 -9.58
C ALA A 271 -6.46 -7.20 -8.79
N GLY A 272 -7.24 -7.32 -7.70
CA GLY A 272 -7.20 -8.50 -6.83
C GLY A 272 -7.57 -9.80 -7.55
N ALA A 273 -8.66 -9.80 -8.31
CA ALA A 273 -9.09 -10.99 -9.07
C ALA A 273 -8.08 -11.35 -10.15
N GLY A 274 -7.62 -10.36 -10.92
CA GLY A 274 -6.60 -10.55 -11.96
C GLY A 274 -5.30 -11.16 -11.41
N LEU A 275 -4.88 -10.72 -10.21
CA LEU A 275 -3.67 -11.25 -9.58
C LEU A 275 -3.84 -12.69 -9.08
N VAL A 276 -5.00 -13.04 -8.50
CA VAL A 276 -5.28 -14.44 -8.11
C VAL A 276 -5.25 -15.36 -9.33
N VAL A 277 -5.88 -14.95 -10.44
CA VAL A 277 -5.90 -15.72 -11.70
C VAL A 277 -4.48 -15.87 -12.24
N ALA A 278 -3.72 -14.78 -12.35
CA ALA A 278 -2.35 -14.82 -12.87
C ALA A 278 -1.42 -15.71 -12.02
N ILE A 279 -1.58 -15.70 -10.69
CA ILE A 279 -0.82 -16.58 -9.79
C ILE A 279 -1.22 -18.04 -9.99
N ALA A 280 -2.52 -18.34 -10.11
CA ALA A 280 -2.99 -19.69 -10.33
C ALA A 280 -2.50 -20.27 -11.66
N GLU A 281 -2.55 -19.48 -12.74
CA GLU A 281 -2.01 -19.86 -14.05
C GLU A 281 -0.50 -20.10 -14.01
N HIS A 282 0.24 -19.26 -13.27
CA HIS A 282 1.69 -19.39 -13.14
C HIS A 282 2.12 -20.64 -12.35
N LEU A 283 1.41 -20.96 -11.27
CA LEU A 283 1.73 -22.10 -10.42
C LEU A 283 1.21 -23.44 -10.97
N GLY A 284 0.13 -23.43 -11.73
CA GLY A 284 -0.46 -24.64 -12.31
C GLY A 284 -1.23 -25.50 -11.30
N THR A 285 -1.69 -26.65 -11.78
CA THR A 285 -2.71 -27.48 -11.10
C THR A 285 -2.22 -28.11 -9.80
N GLU A 286 -0.91 -28.28 -9.63
CA GLU A 286 -0.32 -28.83 -8.40
C GLU A 286 -0.55 -27.93 -7.17
N TRP A 287 -0.83 -26.64 -7.37
CA TRP A 287 -1.10 -25.66 -6.33
C TRP A 287 -2.59 -25.36 -6.11
N GLU A 288 -3.51 -26.02 -6.82
CA GLU A 288 -4.96 -25.80 -6.69
C GLU A 288 -5.44 -25.95 -5.25
N GLY A 289 -4.97 -26.96 -4.52
CA GLY A 289 -5.33 -27.16 -3.12
C GLY A 289 -4.96 -25.96 -2.24
N TRP A 290 -3.83 -25.30 -2.53
CA TRP A 290 -3.35 -24.11 -1.83
C TRP A 290 -4.10 -22.84 -2.23
N LEU A 291 -4.58 -22.78 -3.48
CA LEU A 291 -5.27 -21.63 -4.08
C LEU A 291 -6.81 -21.74 -4.07
N ALA A 292 -7.36 -22.85 -3.59
CA ALA A 292 -8.81 -23.07 -3.56
C ALA A 292 -9.57 -21.96 -2.82
N TRP A 293 -9.08 -21.52 -1.65
CA TRP A 293 -9.73 -20.43 -0.92
C TRP A 293 -9.61 -19.08 -1.64
N PRO A 294 -8.42 -18.65 -2.13
CA PRO A 294 -8.32 -17.45 -2.95
C PRO A 294 -9.23 -17.45 -4.19
N GLN A 295 -9.28 -18.58 -4.92
CA GLN A 295 -10.09 -18.71 -6.12
C GLN A 295 -11.59 -18.68 -5.83
N ALA A 296 -12.06 -19.35 -4.77
CA ALA A 296 -13.46 -19.28 -4.35
C ALA A 296 -13.85 -17.86 -3.92
N SER A 297 -12.97 -17.18 -3.17
CA SER A 297 -13.26 -15.85 -2.62
C SER A 297 -13.48 -14.77 -3.69
N ILE A 298 -12.82 -14.88 -4.84
CA ILE A 298 -13.00 -13.94 -5.96
C ILE A 298 -14.25 -14.24 -6.82
N LEU A 299 -14.92 -15.37 -6.59
CA LEU A 299 -16.16 -15.75 -7.28
C LEU A 299 -17.41 -15.42 -6.44
N GLU A 300 -17.27 -15.41 -5.11
CA GLU A 300 -18.37 -15.17 -4.16
C GLU A 300 -18.64 -13.68 -3.86
N SER A 301 -17.81 -12.76 -4.37
CA SER A 301 -17.74 -11.35 -3.96
C SER A 301 -18.41 -10.34 -4.88
#